data_AF-A0AAN8FIX0-F1
#
_entry.id   AF-A0AAN8FIX0-F1
#
_cell.length_a   1.000
_cell.length_b   1.000
_cell.length_c   1.000
_cell.angle_alpha   90.00
_cell.angle_beta   90.00
_cell.angle_gamma   90.00
#
_symmetry.space_group_name_H-M   'P 1'
#
loop_
_entity.id
_entity.type
_entity.pdbx_description
1 polymer ?
#
loop_
_entity_poly.entity_id
_entity_poly.type
_entity_poly.pdbx_seq_one_letter_code
_entity_poly.pdbx_strand_id
1 'polypeptide(L)'
;DFGANVSDLRAALANLMNPLLELLVQSGERTLQAKISIYGSVRLCLRDAYVKVEEKNPRDKGDDWLTNGVGTGGVSASGDPIAQILSTMGYELSQCISRDIVDLPLQHKCTPLLLLGDVLYEDKRTVALTRLALTDSGWDALAQLALPEVLAQLQMFAEPPKQMFLQPTSIKEKGSPAELYVSSFDAVIQLCSAICAKPKWKRLSFKILDVVHSQTELLSQLMRAEVECRMMSATALLVQYIYDNGTVFAL
;
A
#
# COMPACT_ATOMS: atom_id res chain seq x y z
N ASP A 1 15.45 -4.97 31.78
CA ASP A 1 14.47 -5.92 31.25
C ASP A 1 13.16 -5.26 30.89
N PHE A 2 12.99 -4.90 29.61
CA PHE A 2 11.68 -4.58 29.04
C PHE A 2 11.60 -5.27 27.68
N GLY A 3 11.58 -6.60 27.70
CA GLY A 3 11.16 -7.40 26.56
C GLY A 3 9.64 -7.39 26.48
N ALA A 4 9.05 -6.25 26.12
CA ALA A 4 7.64 -6.23 25.75
C ALA A 4 7.50 -7.08 24.48
N ASN A 5 6.70 -8.15 24.56
CA ASN A 5 6.47 -9.02 23.41
C ASN A 5 5.83 -8.20 22.28
N VAL A 6 6.25 -8.39 21.03
CA VAL A 6 5.77 -7.61 19.88
C VAL A 6 4.24 -7.67 19.77
N SER A 7 3.63 -8.79 20.19
CA SER A 7 2.17 -8.95 20.30
C SER A 7 1.52 -7.94 21.25
N ASP A 8 2.12 -7.70 22.41
CA ASP A 8 1.56 -6.84 23.46
C ASP A 8 1.64 -5.38 23.04
N LEU A 9 2.71 -5.02 22.31
CA LEU A 9 2.84 -3.71 21.70
C LEU A 9 1.79 -3.49 20.60
N ARG A 10 1.61 -4.45 19.67
CA ARG A 10 0.58 -4.34 18.63
C ARG A 10 -0.82 -4.25 19.23
N ALA A 11 -1.11 -4.97 20.31
CA ALA A 11 -2.35 -4.84 21.05
C ALA A 11 -2.52 -3.46 21.72
N ALA A 12 -1.47 -2.92 22.33
CA ALA A 12 -1.50 -1.57 22.90
C ALA A 12 -1.71 -0.50 21.82
N LEU A 13 -1.02 -0.61 20.68
CA LEU A 13 -1.17 0.29 19.54
C LEU A 13 -2.57 0.19 18.92
N ALA A 14 -3.12 -1.01 18.77
CA ALA A 14 -4.49 -1.22 18.31
C ALA A 14 -5.51 -0.55 19.23
N ASN A 15 -5.36 -0.69 20.55
CA ASN A 15 -6.22 -0.04 21.54
C ASN A 15 -6.15 1.49 21.49
N LEU A 16 -5.01 2.06 21.10
CA LEU A 16 -4.84 3.50 20.87
C LEU A 16 -5.42 3.92 19.52
N MET A 17 -5.22 3.13 18.47
CA MET A 17 -5.67 3.41 17.11
C MET A 17 -7.19 3.37 16.97
N ASN A 18 -7.86 2.39 17.59
CA ASN A 18 -9.30 2.21 17.43
C ASN A 18 -10.12 3.49 17.72
N PRO A 19 -10.00 4.13 18.89
CA PRO A 19 -10.75 5.37 19.17
C PRO A 19 -10.33 6.53 18.26
N LEU A 20 -9.07 6.57 17.81
CA LEU A 20 -8.60 7.60 16.86
C LEU A 20 -9.26 7.42 15.48
N LEU A 21 -9.38 6.18 15.01
CA LEU A 21 -10.05 5.84 13.76
C LEU A 21 -11.57 6.07 13.85
N GLU A 22 -12.20 5.67 14.95
CA GLU A 22 -13.61 5.95 15.22
C GLU A 22 -13.87 7.46 15.23
N LEU A 23 -13.03 8.23 15.92
CA LEU A 23 -13.07 9.68 15.87
C LEU A 23 -12.88 10.17 14.44
N LEU A 24 -11.95 9.64 13.67
CA LEU A 24 -11.74 10.10 12.29
C LEU A 24 -13.01 9.89 11.43
N VAL A 25 -13.62 8.71 11.53
CA VAL A 25 -14.75 8.27 10.70
C VAL A 25 -16.10 8.90 11.11
N GLN A 26 -16.29 9.21 12.40
CA GLN A 26 -17.55 9.75 12.92
C GLN A 26 -18.03 10.97 12.13
N SER A 27 -19.34 11.04 11.85
CA SER A 27 -20.01 12.18 11.21
C SER A 27 -20.09 13.35 12.19
N GLY A 28 -19.08 14.22 12.16
CA GLY A 28 -19.05 15.46 12.93
C GLY A 28 -18.02 16.42 12.35
N GLU A 29 -18.31 17.72 12.38
CA GLU A 29 -17.34 18.73 11.98
C GLU A 29 -16.19 18.76 13.00
N ARG A 30 -14.97 18.51 12.51
CA ARG A 30 -13.74 18.64 13.26
C ARG A 30 -12.95 19.78 12.68
N THR A 31 -12.23 20.48 13.55
CA THR A 31 -11.26 21.48 13.08
C THR A 31 -10.22 20.79 12.19
N LEU A 32 -9.73 21.52 11.20
CA LEU A 32 -8.66 21.06 10.31
C LEU A 32 -7.47 20.50 11.10
N GLN A 33 -7.04 21.23 12.13
CA GLN A 33 -5.91 20.83 12.97
C GLN A 33 -6.17 19.51 13.72
N ALA A 34 -7.39 19.31 14.21
CA ALA A 34 -7.76 18.06 14.87
C ALA A 34 -7.71 16.88 13.90
N LYS A 35 -8.25 17.03 12.67
CA LYS A 35 -8.16 15.97 11.64
C LYS A 35 -6.71 15.60 11.33
N ILE A 36 -5.86 16.60 11.10
CA ILE A 36 -4.44 16.37 10.77
C ILE A 36 -3.68 15.72 11.93
N SER A 37 -3.97 16.11 13.16
CA SER A 37 -3.40 15.49 14.36
C SER A 37 -3.81 14.02 14.49
N ILE A 38 -5.09 13.70 14.25
CA ILE A 38 -5.60 12.33 14.29
C ILE A 38 -4.93 11.49 13.18
N TYR A 39 -4.90 11.99 11.94
CA TYR A 39 -4.18 11.33 10.85
C TYR A 39 -2.73 11.05 11.23
N GLY A 40 -1.99 12.05 11.69
CA GLY A 40 -0.61 11.89 12.11
C GLY A 40 -0.42 10.87 13.24
N SER A 41 -1.33 10.85 14.22
CA SER A 41 -1.26 9.95 15.36
C SER A 41 -1.50 8.50 14.97
N VAL A 42 -2.50 8.23 14.13
CA VAL A 42 -2.76 6.87 13.61
C VAL A 42 -1.56 6.39 12.79
N ARG A 43 -0.98 7.27 11.96
CA ARG A 43 0.22 6.94 11.19
C ARG A 43 1.42 6.60 12.07
N LEU A 44 1.65 7.34 13.15
CA LEU A 44 2.72 7.02 14.10
C LEU A 44 2.51 5.65 14.72
N CYS A 45 1.28 5.31 15.12
CA CYS A 45 0.98 3.98 15.64
C CYS A 45 1.25 2.87 14.61
N LEU A 46 0.85 3.07 13.36
CA LEU A 46 1.11 2.13 12.26
C LEU A 46 2.62 1.97 12.00
N ARG A 47 3.36 3.08 11.93
CA ARG A 47 4.81 3.04 11.67
C ARG A 47 5.61 2.45 12.82
N ASP A 48 5.24 2.73 14.07
CA ASP A 48 5.89 2.12 15.24
C ASP A 48 5.59 0.61 15.32
N ALA A 49 4.46 0.17 14.77
CA ALA A 49 4.16 -1.24 14.59
C ALA A 49 5.06 -1.91 13.53
N TYR A 50 5.66 -1.13 12.61
CA TYR A 50 6.62 -1.62 11.60
C TYR A 50 8.04 -1.75 12.17
N VAL A 51 8.55 -0.70 12.84
CA VAL A 51 9.97 -0.58 13.23
C VAL A 51 10.43 -1.68 14.20
N LYS A 52 9.56 -2.17 15.10
CA LYS A 52 9.95 -3.20 16.07
C LYS A 52 9.86 -4.64 15.55
N VAL A 53 9.37 -4.84 14.32
CA VAL A 53 9.48 -6.13 13.65
C VAL A 53 10.90 -6.32 13.08
N GLU A 54 11.66 -5.23 12.86
CA GLU A 54 13.00 -5.25 12.26
C GLU A 54 14.16 -5.41 13.28
N GLU A 55 13.98 -5.06 14.57
CA GLU A 55 15.05 -5.13 15.59
C GLU A 55 15.25 -6.52 16.24
N LYS A 56 15.40 -7.60 15.45
CA LYS A 56 15.75 -8.94 15.97
C LYS A 56 17.28 -9.20 15.90
N ASN A 57 17.87 -9.63 17.01
CA ASN A 57 19.31 -9.83 17.30
C ASN A 57 20.18 -10.42 16.15
N PRO A 58 21.42 -9.91 15.93
CA PRO A 58 22.32 -10.35 14.85
C PRO A 58 23.00 -11.73 15.06
N ARG A 59 22.55 -12.52 16.06
CA ARG A 59 23.06 -13.88 16.33
C ARG A 59 21.99 -14.97 16.19
N ASP A 60 20.75 -14.61 15.89
CA ASP A 60 19.72 -15.59 15.54
C ASP A 60 19.89 -15.95 14.06
N LYS A 61 20.13 -17.23 13.78
CA LYS A 61 20.24 -17.72 12.40
C LYS A 61 18.91 -17.51 11.70
N GLY A 62 18.80 -16.44 10.92
CA GLY A 62 17.91 -16.27 9.78
C GLY A 62 16.54 -16.93 9.93
N ASP A 63 15.81 -16.60 11.00
CA ASP A 63 14.39 -16.93 11.07
C ASP A 63 13.63 -15.87 10.28
N ASP A 64 13.50 -16.19 9.00
CA ASP A 64 12.57 -15.66 8.01
C ASP A 64 11.27 -15.14 8.64
N TRP A 65 11.07 -13.82 8.58
CA TRP A 65 9.76 -13.16 8.74
C TRP A 65 8.72 -13.60 7.68
N LEU A 66 9.15 -14.48 6.79
CA LEU A 66 8.61 -14.84 5.50
C LEU A 66 8.18 -16.31 5.40
N THR A 67 8.70 -17.20 6.25
CA THR A 67 8.39 -18.65 6.20
C THR A 67 7.36 -19.09 7.24
N ASN A 68 6.96 -18.22 8.17
CA ASN A 68 5.75 -18.44 8.96
C ASN A 68 4.51 -18.08 8.13
N GLY A 69 4.27 -18.91 7.11
CA GLY A 69 3.08 -18.87 6.29
C GLY A 69 1.81 -19.06 7.11
N VAL A 70 0.69 -18.72 6.48
CA VAL A 70 -0.67 -19.07 6.89
C VAL A 70 -0.73 -20.54 7.33
N GLY A 71 -0.67 -20.80 8.63
CA GLY A 71 -0.65 -22.14 9.21
C GLY A 71 -0.36 -22.16 10.72
N THR A 72 -1.28 -21.61 11.52
CA THR A 72 -1.44 -21.86 12.98
C THR A 72 -0.18 -21.71 13.86
N GLY A 73 0.07 -20.47 14.31
CA GLY A 73 0.91 -20.16 15.48
C GLY A 73 1.89 -19.00 15.21
N GLY A 74 1.59 -17.73 15.42
CA GLY A 74 0.47 -17.13 16.14
C GLY A 74 -0.19 -16.04 15.33
N VAL A 75 -1.51 -16.04 15.48
CA VAL A 75 -2.42 -14.94 15.17
C VAL A 75 -2.80 -14.78 13.69
N SER A 76 -3.78 -15.60 13.29
CA SER A 76 -4.68 -15.37 12.17
C SER A 76 -5.00 -13.88 11.96
N ALA A 77 -5.42 -13.48 10.76
CA ALA A 77 -6.11 -12.19 10.53
C ALA A 77 -7.35 -11.98 11.46
N SER A 78 -7.76 -13.03 12.20
CA SER A 78 -8.72 -13.00 13.31
C SER A 78 -8.12 -12.74 14.70
N GLY A 79 -6.86 -12.32 14.83
CA GLY A 79 -6.30 -11.96 16.13
C GLY A 79 -5.24 -10.88 16.13
N ASP A 80 -4.71 -10.44 14.97
CA ASP A 80 -3.85 -9.26 14.95
C ASP A 80 -4.77 -8.06 15.15
N PRO A 81 -4.66 -7.36 16.28
CA PRO A 81 -5.68 -6.41 16.67
C PRO A 81 -5.67 -5.17 15.75
N ILE A 82 -4.52 -4.81 15.15
CA ILE A 82 -4.42 -3.73 14.16
C ILE A 82 -5.15 -4.11 12.86
N ALA A 83 -4.82 -5.27 12.27
CA ALA A 83 -5.46 -5.74 11.05
C ALA A 83 -6.98 -5.93 11.21
N GLN A 84 -7.45 -6.37 12.38
CA GLN A 84 -8.89 -6.49 12.67
C GLN A 84 -9.60 -5.13 12.66
N ILE A 85 -9.04 -4.12 13.32
CA ILE A 85 -9.63 -2.78 13.34
C ILE A 85 -9.70 -2.22 11.92
N LEU A 86 -8.59 -2.31 11.18
CA LEU A 86 -8.52 -1.81 9.82
C LEU A 86 -9.48 -2.54 8.87
N SER A 87 -9.59 -3.87 8.97
CA SER A 87 -10.55 -4.62 8.18
C SER A 87 -12.00 -4.28 8.54
N THR A 88 -12.28 -3.96 9.81
CA THR A 88 -13.63 -3.62 10.27
C THR A 88 -14.04 -2.24 9.81
N MET A 89 -13.12 -1.26 9.91
CA MET A 89 -13.38 0.15 9.58
C MET A 89 -12.99 0.52 8.15
N GLY A 90 -12.46 -0.42 7.37
CA GLY A 90 -11.76 -0.12 6.12
C GLY A 90 -12.63 0.58 5.08
N TYR A 91 -13.93 0.27 5.05
CA TYR A 91 -14.85 0.94 4.13
C TYR A 91 -15.09 2.40 4.52
N GLU A 92 -15.45 2.66 5.77
CA GLU A 92 -15.73 3.99 6.27
C GLU A 92 -14.47 4.85 6.33
N LEU A 93 -13.34 4.26 6.70
CA LEU A 93 -12.02 4.89 6.70
C LEU A 93 -11.63 5.28 5.26
N SER A 94 -11.81 4.39 4.30
CA SER A 94 -11.60 4.70 2.87
C SER A 94 -12.46 5.88 2.42
N GLN A 95 -13.74 5.93 2.81
CA GLN A 95 -14.65 7.02 2.43
C GLN A 95 -14.26 8.34 3.11
N CYS A 96 -13.86 8.28 4.38
CA CYS A 96 -13.41 9.43 5.14
C CYS A 96 -12.13 10.02 4.54
N ILE A 97 -11.10 9.19 4.33
CA ILE A 97 -9.84 9.57 3.71
C ILE A 97 -10.07 10.15 2.32
N SER A 98 -10.89 9.48 1.50
CA SER A 98 -11.21 9.94 0.13
C SER A 98 -11.82 11.33 0.12
N ARG A 99 -12.80 11.56 1.00
CA ARG A 99 -13.44 12.86 1.16
C ARG A 99 -12.47 13.93 1.63
N ASP A 100 -11.66 13.62 2.63
CA ASP A 100 -10.68 14.56 3.17
C ASP A 100 -9.57 14.90 2.15
N ILE A 101 -9.14 13.94 1.32
CA ILE A 101 -8.21 14.23 0.22
C ILE A 101 -8.81 15.23 -0.77
N VAL A 102 -10.12 15.20 -0.98
CA VAL A 102 -10.82 16.15 -1.86
C VAL A 102 -10.94 17.51 -1.18
N ASP A 103 -11.44 17.53 0.06
CA ASP A 103 -11.92 18.74 0.75
C ASP A 103 -10.83 19.53 1.47
N LEU A 104 -9.73 18.89 1.88
CA LEU A 104 -8.67 19.56 2.64
C LEU A 104 -7.83 20.50 1.77
N PRO A 105 -7.24 21.58 2.34
CA PRO A 105 -6.27 22.41 1.62
C PRO A 105 -5.07 21.60 1.15
N LEU A 106 -4.49 21.96 -0.01
CA LEU A 106 -3.42 21.21 -0.68
C LEU A 106 -2.28 20.77 0.26
N GLN A 107 -1.78 21.69 1.08
CA GLN A 107 -0.69 21.47 2.04
C GLN A 107 -0.98 20.40 3.11
N HIS A 108 -2.25 20.00 3.25
CA HIS A 108 -2.72 19.05 4.26
C HIS A 108 -3.21 17.73 3.65
N LYS A 109 -3.28 17.61 2.32
CA LYS A 109 -3.70 16.37 1.63
C LYS A 109 -2.69 15.24 1.73
N CYS A 110 -1.42 15.55 2.01
CA CYS A 110 -0.37 14.54 2.17
C CYS A 110 -0.65 13.61 3.37
N THR A 111 -1.12 14.14 4.50
CA THR A 111 -1.32 13.33 5.72
C THR A 111 -2.37 12.22 5.57
N PRO A 112 -3.59 12.45 5.03
CA PRO A 112 -4.56 11.39 4.77
C PRO A 112 -4.10 10.43 3.67
N LEU A 113 -3.36 10.89 2.66
CA LEU A 113 -2.76 10.00 1.65
C LEU A 113 -1.71 9.07 2.25
N LEU A 114 -0.85 9.60 3.11
CA LEU A 114 0.17 8.78 3.74
C LEU A 114 -0.45 7.80 4.75
N LEU A 115 -1.53 8.18 5.45
CA LEU A 115 -2.30 7.21 6.24
C LEU A 115 -2.90 6.15 5.34
N LEU A 116 -3.43 6.52 4.17
CA LEU A 116 -3.92 5.54 3.21
C LEU A 116 -2.81 4.57 2.79
N GLY A 117 -1.59 5.05 2.54
CA GLY A 117 -0.41 4.21 2.30
C GLY A 117 -0.11 3.24 3.46
N ASP A 118 -0.11 3.75 4.70
CA ASP A 118 0.13 2.92 5.90
C ASP A 118 -1.01 1.90 6.14
N VAL A 119 -2.26 2.27 5.86
CA VAL A 119 -3.41 1.36 5.90
C VAL A 119 -3.31 0.31 4.80
N LEU A 120 -2.81 0.66 3.62
CA LEU A 120 -2.61 -0.30 2.52
C LEU A 120 -1.47 -1.29 2.79
N TYR A 121 -0.50 -0.90 3.62
CA TYR A 121 0.53 -1.82 4.10
C TYR A 121 -0.08 -2.91 5.00
N GLU A 122 -1.03 -2.54 5.87
CA GLU A 122 -1.68 -3.48 6.80
C GLU A 122 -2.91 -4.21 6.20
N ASP A 123 -3.72 -3.56 5.36
CA ASP A 123 -4.89 -4.13 4.67
C ASP A 123 -4.64 -4.19 3.16
N LYS A 124 -4.53 -5.42 2.64
CA LYS A 124 -4.10 -5.78 1.27
C LYS A 124 -5.08 -5.38 0.16
N ARG A 125 -5.90 -4.34 0.34
CA ARG A 125 -6.97 -3.94 -0.57
C ARG A 125 -6.77 -2.51 -1.07
N THR A 126 -6.02 -2.36 -2.17
CA THR A 126 -5.86 -1.10 -2.94
C THR A 126 -7.15 -0.57 -3.57
N VAL A 127 -8.30 -1.20 -3.29
CA VAL A 127 -9.64 -0.84 -3.77
C VAL A 127 -10.01 0.61 -3.42
N ALA A 128 -9.58 1.12 -2.27
CA ALA A 128 -9.86 2.48 -1.82
C ALA A 128 -9.22 3.55 -2.72
N LEU A 129 -7.90 3.46 -2.95
CA LEU A 129 -7.19 4.37 -3.84
C LEU A 129 -7.66 4.22 -5.28
N THR A 130 -7.89 2.99 -5.75
CA THR A 130 -8.37 2.73 -7.10
C THR A 130 -9.74 3.37 -7.32
N ARG A 131 -10.65 3.28 -6.34
CA ARG A 131 -11.96 3.97 -6.41
C ARG A 131 -11.81 5.49 -6.40
N LEU A 132 -10.90 6.03 -5.57
CA LEU A 132 -10.63 7.47 -5.53
C LEU A 132 -10.11 7.98 -6.89
N ALA A 133 -9.18 7.25 -7.52
CA ALA A 133 -8.64 7.57 -8.84
C ALA A 133 -9.71 7.61 -9.94
N LEU A 134 -10.82 6.89 -9.77
CA LEU A 134 -11.96 6.90 -10.70
C LEU A 134 -12.89 8.11 -10.51
N THR A 135 -12.74 8.89 -9.44
CA THR A 135 -13.46 10.17 -9.25
C THR A 135 -12.65 11.33 -9.82
N ASP A 136 -13.31 12.41 -10.30
CA ASP A 136 -12.58 13.54 -10.90
C ASP A 136 -11.75 14.31 -9.86
N SER A 137 -12.34 14.56 -8.68
CA SER A 137 -11.66 15.26 -7.59
C SER A 137 -10.56 14.41 -6.94
N GLY A 138 -10.79 13.11 -6.80
CA GLY A 138 -9.76 12.18 -6.35
C GLY A 138 -8.61 12.11 -7.32
N TRP A 139 -8.87 11.98 -8.63
CA TRP A 139 -7.83 11.99 -9.66
C TRP A 139 -7.00 13.27 -9.62
N ASP A 140 -7.63 14.45 -9.59
CA ASP A 140 -6.91 15.73 -9.53
C ASP A 140 -6.04 15.81 -8.26
N ALA A 141 -6.51 15.30 -7.12
CA ALA A 141 -5.70 15.24 -5.90
C ALA A 141 -4.52 14.27 -6.03
N LEU A 142 -4.73 13.05 -6.55
CA LEU A 142 -3.65 12.08 -6.78
C LEU A 142 -2.58 12.62 -7.74
N ALA A 143 -3.01 13.34 -8.78
CA ALA A 143 -2.13 13.99 -9.75
C ALA A 143 -1.30 15.11 -9.12
N GLN A 144 -1.94 15.98 -8.33
CA GLN A 144 -1.26 17.09 -7.63
C GLN A 144 -0.24 16.59 -6.61
N LEU A 145 -0.51 15.44 -5.99
CA LEU A 145 0.32 14.85 -4.95
C LEU A 145 1.41 13.92 -5.49
N ALA A 146 1.56 13.84 -6.82
CA ALA A 146 2.58 13.01 -7.46
C ALA A 146 2.53 11.57 -6.94
N LEU A 147 1.32 11.04 -6.74
CA LEU A 147 1.15 9.73 -6.10
C LEU A 147 1.92 8.61 -6.81
N PRO A 148 1.95 8.51 -8.16
CA PRO A 148 2.77 7.50 -8.82
C PRO A 148 4.25 7.56 -8.41
N GLU A 149 4.85 8.75 -8.29
CA GLU A 149 6.24 8.87 -7.84
C GLU A 149 6.41 8.49 -6.36
N VAL A 150 5.45 8.86 -5.51
CA VAL A 150 5.46 8.43 -4.11
C VAL A 150 5.41 6.91 -4.01
N LEU A 151 4.54 6.26 -4.80
CA LEU A 151 4.41 4.80 -4.85
C LEU A 151 5.69 4.12 -5.33
N ALA A 152 6.35 4.68 -6.37
CA ALA A 152 7.62 4.17 -6.89
C ALA A 152 8.77 4.26 -5.85
N GLN A 153 8.67 5.19 -4.90
CA GLN A 153 9.69 5.43 -3.88
C GLN A 153 9.40 4.74 -2.54
N LEU A 154 8.28 4.01 -2.41
CA LEU A 154 8.00 3.28 -1.18
C LEU A 154 9.09 2.23 -0.96
N GLN A 155 9.71 2.24 0.22
CA GLN A 155 10.81 1.35 0.58
C GLN A 155 10.44 -0.13 0.41
N MET A 156 9.18 -0.47 0.69
CA MET A 156 8.65 -1.82 0.48
C MET A 156 8.71 -2.30 -0.97
N PHE A 157 8.77 -1.40 -1.96
CA PHE A 157 8.93 -1.74 -3.37
C PHE A 157 10.36 -1.54 -3.86
N ALA A 158 11.16 -0.72 -3.18
CA ALA A 158 12.57 -0.55 -3.48
C ALA A 158 13.38 -1.86 -3.33
N GLU A 159 12.97 -2.74 -2.41
CA GLU A 159 13.68 -3.99 -2.12
C GLU A 159 12.74 -5.21 -2.16
N PRO A 160 12.57 -5.86 -3.33
CA PRO A 160 11.78 -7.08 -3.42
C PRO A 160 12.38 -8.23 -2.58
N PRO A 161 11.55 -9.13 -2.00
CA PRO A 161 12.02 -10.27 -1.24
C PRO A 161 13.02 -11.13 -2.02
N LYS A 162 14.17 -11.45 -1.40
CA LYS A 162 15.24 -12.24 -2.03
C LYS A 162 14.75 -13.60 -2.56
N GLN A 163 13.77 -14.20 -1.89
CA GLN A 163 13.17 -15.47 -2.30
C GLN A 163 12.58 -15.40 -3.72
N MET A 164 12.13 -14.23 -4.18
CA MET A 164 11.59 -14.07 -5.54
C MET A 164 12.66 -14.25 -6.61
N PHE A 165 13.93 -14.01 -6.29
CA PHE A 165 15.06 -14.21 -7.20
C PHE A 165 15.61 -15.63 -7.13
N LEU A 166 15.63 -16.22 -5.92
CA LEU A 166 16.17 -17.56 -5.69
C LEU A 166 15.18 -18.68 -6.05
N GLN A 167 13.89 -18.46 -5.78
CA GLN A 167 12.80 -19.40 -6.02
C GLN A 167 11.55 -18.66 -6.54
N PRO A 168 11.55 -18.22 -7.81
CA PRO A 168 10.46 -17.43 -8.40
C PRO A 168 9.08 -18.10 -8.33
N THR A 169 9.02 -19.44 -8.31
CA THR A 169 7.76 -20.19 -8.22
C THR A 169 7.04 -20.03 -6.89
N SER A 170 7.71 -19.52 -5.85
CA SER A 170 7.12 -19.25 -4.53
C SER A 170 5.98 -18.23 -4.58
N ILE A 171 5.87 -17.43 -5.65
CA ILE A 171 4.75 -16.51 -5.90
C ILE A 171 3.41 -17.23 -5.99
N LYS A 172 3.40 -18.51 -6.38
CA LYS A 172 2.18 -19.32 -6.46
C LYS A 172 1.77 -19.92 -5.11
N GLU A 173 2.64 -19.85 -4.11
CA GLU A 173 2.38 -20.35 -2.77
C GLU A 173 1.63 -19.31 -1.96
N LYS A 174 0.38 -19.61 -1.61
CA LYS A 174 -0.51 -18.66 -0.94
C LYS A 174 0.05 -18.25 0.42
N GLY A 175 0.12 -16.94 0.68
CA GLY A 175 0.64 -16.40 1.94
C GLY A 175 2.17 -16.42 2.02
N SER A 176 2.86 -16.80 0.94
CA SER A 176 4.30 -16.66 0.86
C SER A 176 4.69 -15.18 0.72
N PRO A 177 5.94 -14.84 1.02
CA PRO A 177 6.49 -13.50 0.85
C PRO A 177 6.31 -12.93 -0.55
N ALA A 178 6.60 -13.81 -1.50
CA ALA A 178 6.64 -13.52 -2.91
C ALA A 178 5.23 -13.30 -3.44
N GLU A 179 4.27 -14.12 -2.98
CA GLU A 179 2.85 -13.94 -3.30
C GLU A 179 2.32 -12.62 -2.74
N LEU A 180 2.61 -12.31 -1.48
CA LEU A 180 2.15 -11.07 -0.85
C LEU A 180 2.74 -9.83 -1.51
N TYR A 181 4.03 -9.85 -1.83
CA TYR A 181 4.68 -8.76 -2.54
C TYR A 181 4.03 -8.52 -3.91
N VAL A 182 3.86 -9.58 -4.71
CA VAL A 182 3.26 -9.52 -6.05
C VAL A 182 1.81 -9.06 -5.99
N SER A 183 1.05 -9.52 -5.00
CA SER A 183 -0.33 -9.08 -4.79
C SER A 183 -0.41 -7.59 -4.40
N SER A 184 0.49 -7.10 -3.56
CA SER A 184 0.57 -5.68 -3.20
C SER A 184 0.95 -4.82 -4.40
N PHE A 185 1.94 -5.25 -5.20
CA PHE A 185 2.37 -4.50 -6.37
C PHE A 185 1.36 -4.57 -7.52
N ASP A 186 0.68 -5.71 -7.75
CA ASP A 186 -0.47 -5.81 -8.67
C ASP A 186 -1.50 -4.73 -8.35
N ALA A 187 -1.80 -4.57 -7.06
CA ALA A 187 -2.79 -3.60 -6.62
C ALA A 187 -2.35 -2.14 -6.88
N VAL A 188 -1.04 -1.84 -6.80
CA VAL A 188 -0.45 -0.55 -7.26
C VAL A 188 -0.59 -0.38 -8.77
N ILE A 189 -0.37 -1.43 -9.56
CA ILE A 189 -0.56 -1.40 -11.01
C ILE A 189 -2.04 -1.19 -11.38
N GLN A 190 -2.97 -1.79 -10.65
CA GLN A 190 -4.41 -1.55 -10.83
C GLN A 190 -4.79 -0.10 -10.52
N LEU A 191 -4.19 0.50 -9.50
CA LEU A 191 -4.37 1.93 -9.21
C LEU A 191 -3.85 2.80 -10.36
N CYS A 192 -2.66 2.50 -10.88
CA CYS A 192 -2.13 3.21 -12.05
C CYS A 192 -3.04 3.08 -13.28
N SER A 193 -3.59 1.89 -13.51
CA SER A 193 -4.60 1.65 -14.55
C SER A 193 -5.87 2.49 -14.34
N ALA A 194 -6.34 2.64 -13.09
CA ALA A 194 -7.48 3.50 -12.79
C ALA A 194 -7.18 4.99 -13.00
N ILE A 195 -5.95 5.45 -12.72
CA ILE A 195 -5.50 6.80 -13.06
C ILE A 195 -5.54 7.01 -14.59
N CYS A 196 -5.17 5.98 -15.35
CA CYS A 196 -5.23 5.98 -16.82
C CYS A 196 -6.66 6.04 -17.39
N ALA A 197 -7.69 5.68 -16.62
CA ALA A 197 -9.08 5.73 -17.08
C ALA A 197 -9.62 7.17 -17.26
N LYS A 198 -8.89 8.20 -16.82
CA LYS A 198 -9.32 9.61 -16.89
C LYS A 198 -8.66 10.38 -18.04
N PRO A 199 -9.37 11.30 -18.74
CA PRO A 199 -8.84 11.96 -19.95
C PRO A 199 -7.49 12.69 -19.79
N LYS A 200 -7.19 13.16 -18.58
CA LYS A 200 -5.96 13.90 -18.26
C LYS A 200 -4.76 12.98 -17.93
N TRP A 201 -4.91 11.66 -17.98
CA TRP A 201 -3.90 10.68 -17.58
C TRP A 201 -2.54 10.86 -18.24
N LYS A 202 -2.50 11.36 -19.48
CA LYS A 202 -1.27 11.55 -20.26
C LYS A 202 -0.21 12.37 -19.51
N ARG A 203 -0.63 13.32 -18.67
CA ARG A 203 0.28 14.14 -17.84
C ARG A 203 1.03 13.34 -16.77
N LEU A 204 0.50 12.18 -16.40
CA LEU A 204 1.09 11.27 -15.42
C LEU A 204 1.71 10.03 -16.08
N SER A 205 1.66 9.89 -17.40
CA SER A 205 2.10 8.70 -18.13
C SER A 205 3.54 8.30 -17.81
N PHE A 206 4.49 9.22 -17.88
CA PHE A 206 5.88 8.95 -17.52
C PHE A 206 6.05 8.55 -16.06
N LYS A 207 5.34 9.22 -15.14
CA LYS A 207 5.38 8.91 -13.71
C LYS A 207 4.81 7.52 -13.40
N ILE A 208 3.78 7.11 -14.15
CA ILE A 208 3.21 5.76 -14.07
C ILE A 208 4.21 4.73 -14.66
N LEU A 209 4.89 5.07 -15.75
CA LEU A 209 5.95 4.22 -16.29
C LEU A 209 7.15 4.10 -15.33
N ASP A 210 7.46 5.13 -14.56
CA ASP A 210 8.51 5.07 -13.52
C ASP A 210 8.16 4.07 -12.41
N VAL A 211 6.87 3.94 -12.04
CA VAL A 211 6.40 2.89 -11.13
C VAL A 211 6.69 1.51 -11.69
N VAL A 212 6.35 1.27 -12.96
CA VAL A 212 6.65 -0.01 -13.62
C VAL A 212 8.15 -0.24 -13.71
N HIS A 213 8.90 0.78 -14.10
CA HIS A 213 10.35 0.75 -14.25
C HIS A 213 11.05 0.40 -12.93
N SER A 214 10.51 0.85 -11.78
CA SER A 214 11.05 0.51 -10.45
C SER A 214 11.14 -1.00 -10.20
N GLN A 215 10.34 -1.81 -10.91
CA GLN A 215 10.30 -3.27 -10.76
C GLN A 215 10.88 -4.03 -11.96
N THR A 216 11.65 -3.36 -12.82
CA THR A 216 12.17 -3.98 -14.06
C THR A 216 12.99 -5.25 -13.79
N GLU A 217 13.83 -5.26 -12.76
CA GLU A 217 14.66 -6.43 -12.42
C GLU A 217 13.80 -7.61 -11.98
N LEU A 218 12.79 -7.36 -11.13
CA LEU A 218 11.83 -8.37 -10.71
C LEU A 218 11.07 -8.92 -11.91
N LEU A 219 10.48 -8.06 -12.74
CA LEU A 219 9.74 -8.48 -13.95
C LEU A 219 10.64 -9.32 -14.87
N SER A 220 11.89 -8.92 -15.05
CA SER A 220 12.89 -9.64 -15.86
C SER A 220 13.16 -11.03 -15.30
N GLN A 221 13.30 -11.15 -13.98
CA GLN A 221 13.51 -12.43 -13.34
C GLN A 221 12.31 -13.37 -13.49
N LEU A 222 11.08 -12.85 -13.33
CA LEU A 222 9.87 -13.64 -13.50
C LEU A 222 9.69 -14.13 -14.94
N MET A 223 9.99 -13.28 -15.93
CA MET A 223 10.02 -13.66 -17.34
C MET A 223 11.04 -14.76 -17.62
N ARG A 224 12.28 -14.62 -17.13
CA ARG A 224 13.33 -15.65 -17.30
C ARG A 224 12.98 -16.98 -16.64
N ALA A 225 12.27 -16.94 -15.53
CA ALA A 225 11.82 -18.11 -14.80
C ALA A 225 10.49 -18.68 -15.32
N GLU A 226 9.91 -18.09 -16.38
CA GLU A 226 8.63 -18.48 -16.97
C GLU A 226 7.48 -18.55 -15.94
N VAL A 227 7.51 -17.67 -14.93
CA VAL A 227 6.48 -17.60 -13.89
C VAL A 227 5.42 -16.59 -14.28
N GLU A 228 4.27 -17.09 -14.70
CA GLU A 228 3.09 -16.25 -14.92
C GLU A 228 2.42 -15.87 -13.60
N CYS A 229 2.13 -14.57 -13.44
CA CYS A 229 1.34 -14.05 -12.34
C CYS A 229 0.48 -12.84 -12.77
N ARG A 230 -0.57 -12.56 -12.01
CA ARG A 230 -1.54 -11.49 -12.32
C ARG A 230 -0.90 -10.11 -12.47
N MET A 231 0.07 -9.80 -11.61
CA MET A 231 0.84 -8.56 -11.66
C MET A 231 1.50 -8.35 -13.03
N MET A 232 2.16 -9.38 -13.59
CA MET A 232 2.81 -9.27 -14.89
C MET A 232 1.82 -8.99 -16.01
N SER A 233 0.69 -9.71 -16.02
CA SER A 233 -0.38 -9.46 -16.99
C SER A 233 -0.93 -8.03 -16.86
N ALA A 234 -1.17 -7.56 -15.64
CA ALA A 234 -1.66 -6.21 -15.38
C ALA A 234 -0.64 -5.14 -15.83
N THR A 235 0.64 -5.35 -15.55
CA THR A 235 1.73 -4.45 -15.98
C THR A 235 1.81 -4.39 -17.50
N ALA A 236 1.75 -5.54 -18.18
CA ALA A 236 1.78 -5.59 -19.64
C ALA A 236 0.59 -4.83 -20.26
N LEU A 237 -0.63 -5.05 -19.74
CA LEU A 237 -1.82 -4.34 -20.18
C LEU A 237 -1.72 -2.82 -19.95
N LEU A 238 -1.19 -2.39 -18.81
CA LEU A 238 -0.99 -0.97 -18.51
C LEU A 238 0.01 -0.31 -19.47
N VAL A 239 1.18 -0.95 -19.68
CA VAL A 239 2.20 -0.44 -20.59
C VAL A 239 1.68 -0.39 -22.02
N GLN A 240 0.98 -1.44 -22.46
CA GLN A 240 0.35 -1.49 -23.78
C GLN A 240 -0.67 -0.36 -23.95
N TYR A 241 -1.54 -0.17 -22.95
CA TYR A 241 -2.51 0.92 -22.96
C TYR A 241 -1.84 2.30 -23.11
N ILE A 242 -0.78 2.54 -22.33
CA ILE A 242 -0.02 3.80 -22.38
C ILE A 242 0.64 3.97 -23.75
N TYR A 243 1.21 2.91 -24.32
CA TYR A 243 1.86 2.95 -25.63
C TYR A 243 0.85 3.26 -26.75
N ASP A 244 -0.24 2.51 -26.82
CA ASP A 244 -1.26 2.62 -27.87
C ASP A 244 -1.99 3.97 -27.83
N ASN A 245 -2.19 4.53 -26.64
CA ASN A 245 -2.93 5.78 -26.45
C ASN A 245 -2.01 7.00 -26.24
N GLY A 246 -0.70 6.79 -26.06
CA GLY A 246 0.31 7.81 -25.80
C GLY A 246 0.88 8.44 -27.07
N THR A 247 0.78 7.78 -28.22
CA THR A 247 1.35 8.17 -29.52
C THR A 247 0.68 9.37 -30.22
N VAL A 248 -0.23 10.10 -29.57
CA VAL A 248 -0.87 11.32 -30.14
C VAL A 248 -0.01 12.59 -29.97
N PHE A 249 1.28 12.48 -29.61
CA PHE A 249 2.19 13.63 -29.51
C PHE A 249 3.43 13.53 -30.43
N ALA A 250 3.37 12.71 -31.47
CA ALA A 250 4.38 12.73 -32.53
C ALA A 250 3.70 12.71 -33.91
N LEU A 251 3.08 13.83 -34.28
CA LEU A 251 2.93 14.36 -35.65
C LEU A 251 2.41 15.81 -35.59
#